data_AF-A0A378KRA7-F1
#
_entry.id   AF-A0A378KRA7-F1
#
_cell.length_a   1.000
_cell.length_b   1.000
_cell.length_c   1.000
_cell.angle_alpha   90.00
_cell.angle_beta   90.00
_cell.angle_gamma   90.00
#
_symmetry.space_group_name_H-M   'P 1'
#
loop_
_entity.id
_entity.type
_entity.pdbx_description
1 polymer ?
#
loop_
_entity_poly.entity_id
_entity_poly.type
_entity_poly.pdbx_seq_one_letter_code
_entity_poly.pdbx_strand_id
1 'polypeptide(L)'
;MTAKKGTYILTTIGLLLGITLDLLIRNSSTTVFYYSLITLFCLLYAFAYNGKNQIRLAGTSLLVALFLSLPLIPFKIDLSSNHYLHLFTFLLGFPFFVYVAHSFHYAYHHDNTWRIKYSSLFAAVWNTLPLIFVASIFCSLTNMIIMLGAVLFKTVGSDFLWKLYFHNHHFNLISSSTVFFIGLSIGQEQIKLIYNLRFLLLRIMYYLFPFLALHSIIYFVMYNIHSFYGEKVFISSIIVLIPLTSLGIIFFNACYQDGTVELKYPAWIQFFLRVYRVVLFILFLILTYKISNEYSLDSNLCVYLLVGLLFSINYAITAWFSAEKEKKWIYIGNIGTAILFIISVFLFNIPYLPLDFTLGVNHPPVEPILSVFGVRNS
;
A
#
# COMPACT_ATOMS: atom_id res chain seq x y z
N MET A 1 19.51 19.66 19.36
CA MET A 1 18.28 19.89 20.16
C MET A 1 16.98 19.60 19.39
N THR A 2 16.95 19.71 18.07
CA THR A 2 15.75 19.43 17.23
C THR A 2 15.34 17.95 17.20
N ALA A 3 16.30 17.01 17.16
CA ALA A 3 16.01 15.56 17.17
C ALA A 3 15.20 15.13 18.40
N LYS A 4 15.65 15.50 19.61
CA LYS A 4 14.94 15.21 20.87
C LYS A 4 13.51 15.76 20.88
N LYS A 5 13.27 16.96 20.31
CA LYS A 5 11.92 17.56 20.22
C LYS A 5 10.97 16.74 19.34
N GLY A 6 11.45 16.17 18.24
CA GLY A 6 10.64 15.31 17.36
C GLY A 6 10.14 14.06 18.08
N THR A 7 11.04 13.42 18.84
CA THR A 7 10.70 12.21 19.61
C THR A 7 9.64 12.42 20.66
N TYR A 8 9.69 13.52 21.42
CA TYR A 8 8.62 13.83 22.37
C TYR A 8 7.28 14.07 21.67
N ILE A 9 7.27 14.81 20.56
CA ILE A 9 6.04 15.10 19.81
C ILE A 9 5.39 13.81 19.30
N LEU A 10 6.15 12.94 18.62
CA LEU A 10 5.60 11.70 18.07
C LEU A 10 5.13 10.74 19.17
N THR A 11 5.87 10.64 20.27
CA THR A 11 5.47 9.83 21.43
C THR A 11 4.15 10.33 22.01
N THR A 12 4.00 11.65 22.20
CA THR A 12 2.75 12.25 22.69
C THR A 12 1.61 12.00 21.70
N ILE A 13 1.84 12.09 20.39
CA ILE A 13 0.83 11.78 19.38
C ILE A 13 0.38 10.31 19.47
N GLY A 14 1.32 9.37 19.60
CA GLY A 14 1.01 7.96 19.75
C GLY A 14 0.18 7.66 21.02
N LEU A 15 0.55 8.30 22.14
CA LEU A 15 -0.19 8.20 23.39
C LEU A 15 -1.62 8.75 23.25
N LEU A 16 -1.76 9.96 22.71
CA LEU A 16 -3.06 10.60 22.49
C LEU A 16 -3.93 9.79 21.53
N LEU A 17 -3.34 9.23 20.46
CA LEU A 17 -4.02 8.32 19.55
C LEU A 17 -4.57 7.12 20.32
N GLY A 18 -3.72 6.43 21.08
CA GLY A 18 -4.13 5.28 21.89
C GLY A 18 -5.27 5.60 22.84
N ILE A 19 -5.17 6.69 23.59
CA ILE A 19 -6.20 7.14 24.54
C ILE A 19 -7.51 7.49 23.80
N THR A 20 -7.42 8.17 22.66
CA THR A 20 -8.62 8.58 21.92
C THR A 20 -9.33 7.38 21.31
N LEU A 21 -8.59 6.43 20.74
CA LEU A 21 -9.16 5.17 20.26
C LEU A 21 -9.78 4.36 21.40
N ASP A 22 -9.12 4.35 22.58
CA ASP A 22 -9.65 3.72 23.79
C ASP A 22 -11.00 4.32 24.21
N LEU A 23 -11.09 5.64 24.24
CA LEU A 23 -12.33 6.37 24.56
C LEU A 23 -13.45 6.06 23.56
N LEU A 24 -13.14 5.95 22.26
CA LEU A 24 -14.13 5.58 21.25
C LEU A 24 -14.69 4.17 21.49
N ILE A 25 -13.82 3.21 21.83
CA ILE A 25 -14.22 1.83 22.16
C ILE A 25 -15.09 1.81 23.42
N ARG A 26 -14.69 2.53 24.47
CA ARG A 26 -15.46 2.61 25.73
C ARG A 26 -16.83 3.25 25.56
N ASN A 27 -16.93 4.24 24.68
CA ASN A 27 -18.19 4.90 24.35
C ASN A 27 -19.04 4.10 23.36
N SER A 28 -18.65 2.87 23.03
CA SER A 28 -19.34 2.00 22.07
C SER A 28 -19.63 2.68 20.73
N SER A 29 -18.72 3.56 20.29
CA SER A 29 -18.85 4.20 18.98
C SER A 29 -18.63 3.15 17.89
N THR A 30 -19.65 2.91 17.08
CA THR A 30 -19.58 1.91 16.01
C THR A 30 -19.16 2.50 14.67
N THR A 31 -19.06 3.82 14.52
CA THR A 31 -18.77 4.46 13.23
C THR A 31 -17.28 4.37 12.87
N VAL A 32 -16.94 3.65 11.80
CA VAL A 32 -15.55 3.41 11.36
C VAL A 32 -14.83 4.71 10.99
N PHE A 33 -15.57 5.70 10.47
CA PHE A 33 -15.06 7.04 10.15
C PHE A 33 -14.23 7.67 11.29
N TYR A 34 -14.71 7.63 12.54
CA TYR A 34 -14.01 8.28 13.64
C TYR A 34 -12.65 7.63 13.94
N TYR A 35 -12.61 6.30 13.97
CA TYR A 35 -11.37 5.53 14.15
C TYR A 35 -10.37 5.84 13.04
N SER A 36 -10.85 5.84 11.79
CA SER A 36 -10.02 6.11 10.62
C SER A 36 -9.47 7.55 10.62
N LEU A 37 -10.33 8.55 10.84
CA LEU A 37 -9.95 9.96 10.84
C LEU A 37 -8.82 10.25 11.82
N ILE A 38 -8.95 9.80 13.07
CA ILE A 38 -7.98 10.08 14.13
C ILE A 38 -6.67 9.32 13.86
N THR A 39 -6.76 8.05 13.45
CA THR A 39 -5.57 7.24 13.12
C THR A 39 -4.81 7.82 11.93
N LEU A 40 -5.52 8.17 10.85
CA LEU A 40 -4.92 8.75 9.65
C LEU A 40 -4.32 10.12 9.92
N PHE A 41 -4.98 10.96 10.72
CA PHE A 41 -4.42 12.26 11.12
C PHE A 41 -3.06 12.09 11.80
N CYS A 42 -2.98 11.20 12.80
CA CYS A 42 -1.74 10.94 13.53
C CYS A 42 -0.64 10.37 12.61
N LEU A 43 -0.98 9.40 11.75
CA LEU A 43 -0.03 8.79 10.82
C LEU A 43 0.48 9.76 9.75
N LEU A 44 -0.41 10.51 9.11
CA LEU A 44 -0.04 11.51 8.09
C LEU A 44 0.82 12.62 8.69
N TYR A 45 0.49 13.09 9.89
CA TYR A 45 1.35 14.02 10.61
C TYR A 45 2.73 13.42 10.87
N ALA A 46 2.78 12.20 11.40
CA ALA A 46 4.04 11.55 11.72
C ALA A 46 4.92 11.35 10.48
N PHE A 47 4.37 10.76 9.42
CA PHE A 47 5.16 10.43 8.23
C PHE A 47 5.67 11.66 7.47
N ALA A 48 4.94 12.78 7.49
CA ALA A 48 5.37 14.03 6.85
C ALA A 48 6.11 14.98 7.81
N TYR A 49 6.39 14.56 9.05
CA TYR A 49 7.10 15.37 10.03
C TYR A 49 8.54 15.67 9.58
N ASN A 50 8.85 16.95 9.41
CA ASN A 50 10.17 17.44 9.04
C ASN A 50 10.68 18.55 9.97
N GLY A 51 9.99 18.78 11.09
CA GLY A 51 10.30 19.83 12.08
C GLY A 51 10.00 21.26 11.63
N LYS A 52 9.47 21.49 10.42
CA LYS A 52 9.14 22.82 9.87
C LYS A 52 7.62 23.00 9.75
N ASN A 53 7.14 24.24 9.84
CA ASN A 53 5.74 24.63 9.58
C ASN A 53 4.68 23.72 10.23
N GLN A 54 4.83 23.44 11.54
CA GLN A 54 4.03 22.45 12.26
C GLN A 54 2.51 22.70 12.18
N ILE A 55 2.08 23.97 12.20
CA ILE A 55 0.66 24.34 12.07
C ILE A 55 0.12 23.95 10.70
N ARG A 56 0.89 24.22 9.63
CA ARG A 56 0.51 23.82 8.27
C ARG A 56 0.48 22.31 8.11
N LEU A 57 1.45 21.62 8.72
CA LEU A 57 1.48 20.15 8.75
C LEU A 57 0.22 19.61 9.43
N ALA A 58 -0.12 20.08 10.64
CA ALA A 58 -1.34 19.66 11.33
C ALA A 58 -2.61 19.94 10.51
N GLY A 59 -2.76 21.16 9.98
CA GLY A 59 -3.94 21.51 9.18
C GLY A 59 -4.09 20.66 7.93
N THR A 60 -3.01 20.47 7.15
CA THR A 60 -3.07 19.64 5.94
C THR A 60 -3.21 18.15 6.23
N SER A 61 -2.59 17.63 7.31
CA SER A 61 -2.80 16.25 7.75
C SER A 61 -4.26 16.00 8.13
N LEU A 62 -4.91 16.96 8.79
CA LEU A 62 -6.34 16.86 9.11
C LEU A 62 -7.20 16.88 7.85
N LEU A 63 -6.94 17.79 6.90
CA LEU A 63 -7.68 17.86 5.65
C LEU A 63 -7.55 16.57 4.81
N VAL A 64 -6.34 16.02 4.70
CA VAL A 64 -6.10 14.77 3.98
C VAL A 64 -6.72 13.58 4.73
N ALA A 65 -6.62 13.54 6.07
CA ALA A 65 -7.28 12.50 6.87
C ALA A 65 -8.81 12.54 6.74
N LEU A 66 -9.42 13.73 6.71
CA LEU A 66 -10.84 13.91 6.42
C LEU A 66 -11.17 13.35 5.04
N PHE A 67 -10.49 13.82 3.99
CA PHE A 67 -10.70 13.34 2.62
C PHE A 67 -10.61 11.80 2.52
N LEU A 68 -9.59 11.19 3.12
CA LEU A 68 -9.38 9.75 3.07
C LEU A 68 -10.39 8.95 3.89
N SER A 69 -10.93 9.52 4.97
CA SER A 69 -11.89 8.84 5.85
C SER A 69 -13.34 9.01 5.40
N LEU A 70 -13.70 10.02 4.62
CA LEU A 70 -15.07 10.26 4.14
C LEU A 70 -15.77 9.02 3.54
N PRO A 71 -15.11 8.19 2.70
CA PRO A 71 -15.72 6.96 2.19
C PRO A 71 -16.16 5.96 3.28
N LEU A 72 -15.62 6.08 4.50
CA LEU A 72 -15.91 5.18 5.61
C LEU A 72 -17.12 5.60 6.46
N ILE A 73 -17.79 6.72 6.16
CA ILE A 73 -18.96 7.22 6.91
C ILE A 73 -20.10 6.19 7.03
N PRO A 74 -20.52 5.47 5.97
CA PRO A 74 -21.65 4.54 6.05
C PRO A 74 -21.37 3.33 6.92
N PHE A 75 -20.10 3.00 7.14
CA PHE A 75 -19.74 1.73 7.74
C PHE A 75 -19.78 1.81 9.25
N LYS A 76 -20.57 0.89 9.81
CA LYS A 76 -20.57 0.57 11.23
C LYS A 76 -19.74 -0.69 11.45
N ILE A 77 -19.10 -0.79 12.62
CA ILE A 77 -18.32 -1.95 13.05
C ILE A 77 -19.19 -3.23 13.08
N ASP A 78 -20.49 -3.08 13.36
CA ASP A 78 -21.49 -4.13 13.19
C ASP A 78 -21.83 -4.23 11.69
N LEU A 79 -21.08 -5.07 10.98
CA LEU A 79 -21.08 -5.33 9.52
C LEU A 79 -22.47 -5.73 8.97
N SER A 80 -23.42 -4.80 8.98
CA SER A 80 -24.83 -4.95 8.57
C SER A 80 -25.09 -4.50 7.13
N SER A 81 -24.04 -4.39 6.30
CA SER A 81 -24.17 -3.85 4.94
C SER A 81 -24.55 -4.93 3.94
N ASN A 82 -25.64 -4.72 3.19
CA ASN A 82 -26.07 -5.53 2.04
C ASN A 82 -25.08 -5.54 0.85
N HIS A 83 -23.92 -4.86 0.96
CA HIS A 83 -22.90 -4.71 -0.09
C HIS A 83 -21.53 -5.22 0.38
N TYR A 84 -21.48 -6.45 0.90
CA TYR A 84 -20.23 -7.06 1.42
C TYR A 84 -19.09 -7.06 0.40
N LEU A 85 -19.39 -7.30 -0.89
CA LEU A 85 -18.37 -7.36 -1.93
C LEU A 85 -17.72 -5.99 -2.15
N HIS A 86 -18.51 -4.92 -2.29
CA HIS A 86 -18.01 -3.57 -2.51
C HIS A 86 -17.19 -3.04 -1.32
N LEU A 87 -17.67 -3.30 -0.08
CA LEU A 87 -16.91 -2.97 1.11
C LEU A 87 -15.59 -3.75 1.16
N PHE A 88 -15.62 -5.05 0.85
CA PHE A 88 -14.43 -5.88 0.85
C PHE A 88 -13.40 -5.40 -0.18
N THR A 89 -13.82 -5.13 -1.42
CA THR A 89 -12.94 -4.62 -2.48
C THR A 89 -12.39 -3.24 -2.15
N PHE A 90 -13.17 -2.38 -1.50
CA PHE A 90 -12.70 -1.10 -0.97
C PHE A 90 -11.63 -1.28 0.11
N LEU A 91 -11.88 -2.12 1.11
CA LEU A 91 -10.94 -2.38 2.21
C LEU A 91 -9.61 -2.95 1.72
N LEU A 92 -9.62 -3.73 0.63
CA LEU A 92 -8.39 -4.21 -0.02
C LEU A 92 -7.56 -3.07 -0.65
N GLY A 93 -8.21 -2.08 -1.27
CA GLY A 93 -7.52 -0.93 -1.89
C GLY A 93 -7.26 0.24 -0.95
N PHE A 94 -7.96 0.31 0.19
CA PHE A 94 -7.88 1.41 1.14
C PHE A 94 -6.45 1.70 1.64
N PRO A 95 -5.61 0.70 2.00
CA PRO A 95 -4.22 0.96 2.35
C PRO A 95 -3.44 1.62 1.22
N PHE A 96 -3.67 1.21 -0.03
CA PHE A 96 -3.03 1.82 -1.20
C PHE A 96 -3.54 3.24 -1.44
N PHE A 97 -4.85 3.48 -1.28
CA PHE A 97 -5.46 4.80 -1.38
C PHE A 97 -4.83 5.79 -0.39
N VAL A 98 -4.74 5.39 0.88
CA VAL A 98 -4.06 6.15 1.93
C VAL A 98 -2.59 6.37 1.60
N TYR A 99 -1.90 5.33 1.17
CA TYR A 99 -0.46 5.36 0.90
C TYR A 99 -0.07 6.26 -0.28
N VAL A 100 -0.86 6.24 -1.37
CA VAL A 100 -0.65 7.11 -2.53
C VAL A 100 -0.93 8.56 -2.14
N ALA A 101 -2.03 8.84 -1.43
CA ALA A 101 -2.33 10.19 -0.94
C ALA A 101 -1.28 10.73 0.04
N HIS A 102 -0.80 9.87 0.95
CA HIS A 102 0.33 10.17 1.84
C HIS A 102 1.57 10.57 1.04
N SER A 103 1.86 9.90 -0.08
CA SER A 103 3.03 10.22 -0.90
C SER A 103 2.98 11.65 -1.44
N PHE A 104 1.81 12.13 -1.88
CA PHE A 104 1.61 13.53 -2.29
C PHE A 104 1.72 14.50 -1.10
N HIS A 105 1.14 14.15 0.05
CA HIS A 105 1.21 14.96 1.27
C HIS A 105 2.65 15.11 1.79
N TYR A 106 3.41 14.01 1.83
CA TYR A 106 4.83 14.00 2.14
C TYR A 106 5.62 14.91 1.20
N ALA A 107 5.39 14.78 -0.10
CA ALA A 107 6.13 15.54 -1.10
C ALA A 107 5.81 17.05 -1.03
N TYR A 108 4.56 17.42 -0.77
CA TYR A 108 4.16 18.81 -0.52
C TYR A 108 4.95 19.45 0.63
N HIS A 109 5.14 18.73 1.75
CA HIS A 109 5.87 19.26 2.90
C HIS A 109 7.39 19.22 2.72
N HIS A 110 7.92 18.26 1.97
CA HIS A 110 9.36 18.18 1.67
C HIS A 110 9.80 19.21 0.62
N ASP A 111 9.00 19.39 -0.44
CA ASP A 111 9.29 20.38 -1.49
C ASP A 111 8.89 21.80 -1.07
N ASN A 112 8.03 21.93 -0.05
CA ASN A 112 7.48 23.20 0.43
C ASN A 112 6.77 24.01 -0.68
N THR A 113 6.28 23.32 -1.71
CA THR A 113 5.59 23.92 -2.86
C THR A 113 4.47 23.01 -3.35
N TRP A 114 3.50 23.58 -4.06
CA TRP A 114 2.43 22.82 -4.72
C TRP A 114 2.90 22.07 -5.98
N ARG A 115 4.03 22.48 -6.55
CA ARG A 115 4.65 21.83 -7.72
C ARG A 115 5.55 20.69 -7.24
N ILE A 116 4.91 19.55 -6.99
CA ILE A 116 5.56 18.36 -6.46
C ILE A 116 6.55 17.77 -7.47
N LYS A 117 7.77 17.50 -7.03
CA LYS A 117 8.80 16.82 -7.82
C LYS A 117 8.57 15.31 -7.78
N TYR A 118 8.78 14.65 -8.92
CA TYR A 118 8.68 13.18 -8.99
C TYR A 118 9.69 12.48 -8.07
N SER A 119 10.90 13.03 -7.91
CA SER A 119 11.90 12.49 -6.98
C SER A 119 11.41 12.48 -5.52
N SER A 120 10.64 13.49 -5.12
CA SER A 120 10.05 13.57 -3.78
C SER A 120 8.90 12.57 -3.59
N LEU A 121 8.08 12.33 -4.62
CA LEU A 121 7.08 11.25 -4.61
C LEU A 121 7.73 9.87 -4.54
N PHE A 122 8.76 9.63 -5.35
CA PHE A 122 9.52 8.39 -5.34
C PHE A 122 10.16 8.17 -3.96
N ALA A 123 10.76 9.21 -3.38
CA ALA A 123 11.29 9.15 -2.03
C ALA A 123 10.19 8.85 -0.99
N ALA A 124 9.01 9.45 -1.12
CA ALA A 124 7.88 9.21 -0.21
C ALA A 124 7.48 7.73 -0.18
N VAL A 125 7.27 7.15 -1.37
CA VAL A 125 6.93 5.73 -1.53
C VAL A 125 8.02 4.87 -0.88
N TRP A 126 9.26 5.02 -1.34
CA TRP A 126 10.30 4.05 -0.98
C TRP A 126 10.95 4.27 0.39
N ASN A 127 10.77 5.43 1.03
CA ASN A 127 11.22 5.66 2.41
C ASN A 127 10.17 5.24 3.45
N THR A 128 8.88 5.38 3.11
CA THR A 128 7.80 5.08 4.06
C THR A 128 7.74 3.58 4.37
N LEU A 129 8.01 2.71 3.39
CA LEU A 129 8.00 1.25 3.61
C LEU A 129 9.05 0.78 4.63
N PRO A 130 10.37 1.07 4.49
CA PRO A 130 11.34 0.70 5.52
C PRO A 130 11.07 1.38 6.86
N LEU A 131 10.53 2.60 6.86
CA LEU A 131 10.20 3.32 8.10
C LEU A 131 9.10 2.60 8.89
N ILE A 132 7.99 2.23 8.22
CA ILE A 132 6.92 1.44 8.82
C ILE A 132 7.47 0.10 9.30
N PHE A 133 8.32 -0.56 8.50
CA PHE A 133 8.93 -1.84 8.88
C PHE A 133 9.77 -1.74 10.17
N VAL A 134 10.63 -0.72 10.28
CA VAL A 134 11.42 -0.47 11.49
C VAL A 134 10.53 -0.17 12.71
N ALA A 135 9.50 0.66 12.54
CA ALA A 135 8.56 0.97 13.60
C ALA A 135 7.77 -0.27 14.07
N SER A 136 7.35 -1.11 13.14
CA SER A 136 6.68 -2.39 13.42
C SER A 136 7.60 -3.35 14.17
N ILE A 137 8.86 -3.52 13.75
CA ILE A 137 9.83 -4.36 14.47
C ILE A 137 10.03 -3.86 15.89
N PHE A 138 10.24 -2.55 16.05
CA PHE A 138 10.40 -1.96 17.38
C PHE A 138 9.17 -2.19 18.26
N CYS A 139 7.97 -2.00 17.71
CA CYS A 139 6.70 -2.25 18.39
C CYS A 139 6.54 -3.73 18.79
N SER A 140 6.82 -4.67 17.88
CA SER A 140 6.74 -6.11 18.14
C SER A 140 7.74 -6.55 19.20
N LEU A 141 9.00 -6.12 19.12
CA LEU A 141 10.04 -6.46 20.11
C LEU A 141 9.69 -5.90 21.50
N THR A 142 9.22 -4.66 21.57
CA THR A 142 8.80 -4.05 22.84
C THR A 142 7.62 -4.80 23.46
N ASN A 143 6.60 -5.14 22.65
CA ASN A 143 5.48 -5.95 23.13
C ASN A 143 5.93 -7.34 23.58
N MET A 144 6.89 -7.96 22.91
CA MET A 144 7.48 -9.23 23.34
C MET A 144 8.18 -9.10 24.69
N ILE A 145 8.89 -8.00 24.96
CA ILE A 145 9.52 -7.73 26.27
C ILE A 145 8.45 -7.56 27.36
N ILE A 146 7.37 -6.81 27.09
CA ILE A 146 6.26 -6.65 28.04
C ILE A 146 5.60 -8.00 28.33
N MET A 147 5.37 -8.82 27.28
CA MET A 147 4.85 -10.18 27.41
C MET A 147 5.76 -11.06 28.27
N LEU A 148 7.08 -11.03 28.06
CA LEU A 148 8.03 -11.76 28.89
C LEU A 148 7.98 -11.29 30.35
N GLY A 149 7.86 -9.98 30.57
CA GLY A 149 7.60 -9.43 31.90
C GLY A 149 6.32 -10.00 32.53
N ALA A 150 5.24 -10.11 31.75
CA ALA A 150 3.98 -10.68 32.21
C ALA A 150 4.14 -12.15 32.65
N VAL A 151 4.92 -12.94 31.90
CA VAL A 151 5.28 -14.32 32.26
C VAL A 151 6.12 -14.36 33.54
N LEU A 152 7.13 -13.49 33.68
CA LEU A 152 7.98 -13.41 34.88
C LEU A 152 7.18 -13.05 36.14
N PHE A 153 6.22 -12.15 36.05
CA PHE A 153 5.36 -11.83 37.19
C PHE A 153 4.53 -13.04 37.60
N LYS A 154 4.03 -13.79 36.61
CA LYS A 154 3.23 -14.99 36.85
C LYS A 154 4.02 -16.11 37.56
N THR A 155 5.31 -16.26 37.27
CA THR A 155 6.15 -17.29 37.92
C THR A 155 6.40 -17.02 39.41
N VAL A 156 6.43 -15.75 39.83
CA VAL A 156 6.58 -15.35 41.24
C VAL A 156 5.22 -15.26 41.96
N GLY A 157 4.13 -15.69 41.31
CA GLY A 157 2.78 -15.73 41.88
C GLY A 157 1.99 -14.42 41.74
N SER A 158 2.48 -13.42 41.00
CA SER A 158 1.78 -12.16 40.76
C SER A 158 1.05 -12.16 39.41
N ASP A 159 -0.28 -12.06 39.46
CA ASP A 159 -1.13 -12.02 38.25
C ASP A 159 -1.25 -10.64 37.60
N PHE A 160 -0.70 -9.59 38.21
CA PHE A 160 -0.96 -8.20 37.82
C PHE A 160 -0.64 -7.94 36.33
N LEU A 161 0.61 -8.14 35.93
CA LEU A 161 1.06 -7.84 34.56
C LEU A 161 0.51 -8.85 33.55
N TRP A 162 0.26 -10.10 33.97
CA TRP A 162 -0.41 -11.11 33.16
C TRP A 162 -1.83 -10.69 32.78
N LYS A 163 -2.63 -10.26 33.75
CA LYS A 163 -4.00 -9.77 33.51
C LYS A 163 -3.96 -8.49 32.68
N LEU A 164 -3.04 -7.58 32.98
CA LEU A 164 -2.90 -6.32 32.24
C LEU A 164 -2.54 -6.55 30.76
N TYR A 165 -1.61 -7.44 30.44
CA TYR A 165 -1.19 -7.67 29.06
C TYR A 165 -2.17 -8.56 28.28
N PHE A 166 -2.63 -9.68 28.84
CA PHE A 166 -3.46 -10.63 28.08
C PHE A 166 -4.96 -10.33 28.11
N HIS A 167 -5.47 -9.68 29.16
CA HIS A 167 -6.91 -9.49 29.35
C HIS A 167 -7.37 -8.04 29.19
N ASN A 168 -6.45 -7.07 29.20
CA ASN A 168 -6.81 -5.66 29.05
C ASN A 168 -6.47 -5.13 27.65
N HIS A 169 -7.46 -5.16 26.75
CA HIS A 169 -7.31 -4.67 25.37
C HIS A 169 -6.98 -3.18 25.31
N HIS A 170 -7.47 -2.39 26.27
CA HIS A 170 -7.20 -0.96 26.38
C HIS A 170 -5.72 -0.68 26.62
N PHE A 171 -5.10 -1.44 27.53
CA PHE A 171 -3.65 -1.35 27.77
C PHE A 171 -2.85 -1.66 26.50
N ASN A 172 -3.19 -2.75 25.81
CA ASN A 172 -2.48 -3.14 24.59
C ASN A 172 -2.62 -2.11 23.47
N LEU A 173 -3.81 -1.53 23.31
CA LEU A 173 -4.07 -0.50 22.30
C LEU A 173 -3.23 0.76 22.58
N ILE A 174 -3.26 1.28 23.81
CA ILE A 174 -2.52 2.48 24.22
C ILE A 174 -1.01 2.23 24.15
N SER A 175 -0.55 1.10 24.71
CA SER A 175 0.87 0.73 24.70
C SER A 175 1.40 0.55 23.29
N SER A 176 0.73 -0.24 22.45
CA SER A 176 1.20 -0.55 21.09
C SER A 176 1.20 0.68 20.19
N SER A 177 0.16 1.53 20.27
CA SER A 177 0.13 2.79 19.50
C SER A 177 1.25 3.74 19.93
N THR A 178 1.48 3.90 21.24
CA THR A 178 2.56 4.73 21.77
C THR A 178 3.93 4.23 21.30
N VAL A 179 4.20 2.94 21.49
CA VAL A 179 5.48 2.32 21.14
C VAL A 179 5.72 2.32 19.63
N PHE A 180 4.67 2.12 18.82
CA PHE A 180 4.78 2.24 17.36
C PHE A 180 5.24 3.64 16.93
N PHE A 181 4.69 4.70 17.52
CA PHE A 181 5.11 6.07 17.22
C PHE A 181 6.51 6.40 17.77
N ILE A 182 6.91 5.80 18.90
CA ILE A 182 8.31 5.84 19.35
C ILE A 182 9.22 5.19 18.28
N GLY A 183 8.84 4.03 17.76
CA GLY A 183 9.54 3.35 16.67
C GLY A 183 9.65 4.19 15.40
N LEU A 184 8.57 4.88 15.01
CA LEU A 184 8.59 5.84 13.90
C LEU A 184 9.60 6.95 14.17
N SER A 185 9.62 7.52 15.38
CA SER A 185 10.58 8.57 15.72
C SER A 185 12.02 8.10 15.64
N ILE A 186 12.32 6.92 16.18
CA ILE A 186 13.67 6.31 16.10
C ILE A 186 14.09 6.16 14.63
N GLY A 187 13.19 5.66 13.77
CA GLY A 187 13.44 5.53 12.35
C GLY A 187 13.69 6.88 11.65
N GLN A 188 12.97 7.92 12.04
CA GLN A 188 13.15 9.28 11.51
C GLN A 188 14.43 9.95 11.99
N GLU A 189 14.83 9.76 13.26
CA GLU A 189 16.11 10.24 13.78
C GLU A 189 17.28 9.61 13.02
N GLN A 190 17.15 8.35 12.63
CA GLN A 190 18.13 7.59 11.84
C GLN A 190 17.78 7.52 10.36
N ILE A 191 17.32 8.63 9.76
CA ILE A 191 16.87 8.65 8.35
C ILE A 191 17.92 8.15 7.35
N LYS A 192 19.22 8.28 7.67
CA LYS A 192 20.31 7.71 6.86
C LYS A 192 20.22 6.19 6.75
N LEU A 193 19.85 5.49 7.83
CA LEU A 193 19.62 4.04 7.80
C LEU A 193 18.42 3.69 6.94
N ILE A 194 17.33 4.46 7.01
CA ILE A 194 16.16 4.28 6.14
C ILE A 194 16.55 4.41 4.66
N TYR A 195 17.39 5.40 4.31
CA TYR A 195 17.90 5.55 2.96
C TYR A 195 18.77 4.38 2.50
N ASN A 196 19.61 3.85 3.40
CA ASN A 196 20.43 2.67 3.11
C ASN A 196 19.57 1.41 2.90
N LEU A 197 18.52 1.22 3.73
CA LEU A 197 17.57 0.12 3.57
C LEU A 197 16.81 0.22 2.25
N ARG A 198 16.33 1.42 1.90
CA ARG A 198 15.75 1.69 0.59
C ARG A 198 16.71 1.34 -0.54
N PHE A 199 17.95 1.81 -0.47
CA PHE A 199 18.96 1.53 -1.49
C PHE A 199 19.20 0.03 -1.66
N LEU A 200 19.32 -0.70 -0.54
CA LEU A 200 19.47 -2.16 -0.56
C LEU A 200 18.25 -2.84 -1.20
N LEU A 201 17.03 -2.45 -0.81
CA LEU A 201 15.78 -3.00 -1.35
C LEU A 201 15.69 -2.80 -2.87
N LEU A 202 15.93 -1.57 -3.35
CA LEU A 202 15.92 -1.25 -4.78
C LEU A 202 17.00 -2.03 -5.54
N ARG A 203 18.16 -2.25 -4.92
CA ARG A 203 19.25 -3.03 -5.52
C ARG A 203 18.94 -4.52 -5.59
N ILE A 204 18.24 -5.08 -4.61
CA ILE A 204 17.73 -6.46 -4.68
C ILE A 204 16.75 -6.58 -5.86
N MET A 205 15.79 -5.66 -5.96
CA MET A 205 14.82 -5.64 -7.08
C MET A 205 15.51 -5.49 -8.44
N TYR A 206 16.56 -4.66 -8.52
CA TYR A 206 17.41 -4.54 -9.71
C TYR A 206 18.01 -5.89 -10.14
N TYR A 207 18.57 -6.69 -9.23
CA TYR A 207 19.11 -7.98 -9.63
C TYR A 207 18.03 -9.03 -9.93
N LEU A 208 16.85 -8.95 -9.29
CA LEU A 208 15.75 -9.88 -9.52
C LEU A 208 14.92 -9.56 -10.77
N PHE A 209 14.94 -8.33 -11.28
CA PHE A 209 14.11 -7.90 -12.40
C PHE A 209 14.33 -8.67 -13.71
N PRO A 210 15.57 -8.94 -14.16
CA PRO A 210 15.80 -9.79 -15.32
C PRO A 210 15.23 -11.21 -15.17
N PHE A 211 15.28 -11.78 -13.96
CA PHE A 211 14.71 -13.10 -13.70
C PHE A 211 13.19 -13.06 -13.77
N LEU A 212 12.54 -12.06 -13.17
CA LEU A 212 11.09 -11.89 -13.27
C LEU A 212 10.64 -11.74 -14.73
N ALA A 213 11.38 -10.93 -15.51
CA ALA A 213 11.13 -10.75 -16.94
C ALA A 213 11.26 -12.06 -17.72
N LEU A 214 12.28 -12.88 -17.43
CA LEU A 214 12.48 -14.20 -18.04
C LEU A 214 11.31 -15.14 -17.76
N HIS A 215 10.93 -15.30 -16.49
CA HIS A 215 9.80 -16.15 -16.12
C HIS A 215 8.49 -15.66 -16.74
N SER A 216 8.28 -14.35 -16.80
CA SER A 216 7.09 -13.76 -17.41
C SER A 216 7.01 -14.02 -18.92
N ILE A 217 8.13 -13.92 -19.64
CA ILE A 217 8.18 -14.19 -21.08
C ILE A 217 7.99 -15.68 -21.37
N ILE A 218 8.63 -16.56 -20.59
CA ILE A 218 8.42 -18.01 -20.70
C ILE A 218 6.94 -18.34 -20.47
N TYR A 219 6.35 -17.80 -19.40
CA TYR A 219 4.92 -17.98 -19.12
C TYR A 219 4.05 -17.46 -20.27
N PHE A 220 4.33 -16.27 -20.80
CA PHE A 220 3.62 -15.72 -21.94
C PHE A 220 3.65 -16.67 -23.15
N VAL A 221 4.82 -17.18 -23.53
CA VAL A 221 4.95 -18.11 -24.66
C VAL A 221 4.19 -19.42 -24.40
N MET A 222 4.40 -20.03 -23.23
CA MET A 222 3.73 -21.28 -22.85
C MET A 222 2.21 -21.12 -22.80
N TYR A 223 1.72 -20.00 -22.26
CA TYR A 223 0.30 -19.70 -22.18
C TYR A 223 -0.34 -19.59 -23.58
N ASN A 224 0.31 -18.90 -24.52
CA ASN A 224 -0.21 -18.79 -25.89
C ASN A 224 -0.20 -20.13 -26.62
N ILE A 225 0.85 -20.93 -26.45
CA ILE A 225 0.93 -22.29 -27.01
C ILE A 225 -0.21 -23.15 -26.45
N HIS A 226 -0.36 -23.22 -25.13
CA HIS A 226 -1.38 -24.02 -24.47
C HIS A 226 -2.81 -23.58 -24.85
N SER A 227 -3.05 -22.26 -24.93
CA SER A 227 -4.33 -21.72 -25.37
C SER A 227 -4.66 -22.05 -26.83
N PHE A 228 -3.63 -22.20 -27.69
CA PHE A 228 -3.82 -22.60 -29.09
C PHE A 228 -4.17 -24.08 -29.24
N TYR A 229 -3.55 -24.95 -28.45
CA TYR A 229 -3.79 -26.40 -28.50
C TYR A 229 -5.02 -26.87 -27.71
N GLY A 230 -5.69 -25.97 -26.97
CA GLY A 230 -6.93 -26.30 -26.24
C GLY A 230 -6.73 -27.32 -25.12
N GLU A 231 -5.52 -27.38 -24.56
CA GLU A 231 -5.13 -28.36 -23.57
C GLU A 231 -5.75 -28.06 -22.19
N LYS A 232 -5.68 -29.06 -21.29
CA LYS A 232 -6.26 -28.95 -19.94
C LYS A 232 -5.41 -28.03 -19.06
N VAL A 233 -6.06 -27.00 -18.52
CA VAL A 233 -5.45 -26.08 -17.55
C VAL A 233 -5.31 -26.75 -16.18
N PHE A 234 -4.09 -26.78 -15.63
CA PHE A 234 -3.79 -27.42 -14.34
C PHE A 234 -3.96 -26.48 -13.14
N ILE A 235 -3.71 -25.18 -13.31
CA ILE A 235 -3.80 -24.14 -12.28
C ILE A 235 -4.45 -22.91 -12.92
N SER A 236 -5.32 -22.21 -12.19
CA SER A 236 -5.93 -20.96 -12.69
C SER A 236 -4.85 -19.97 -13.11
N SER A 237 -4.97 -19.47 -14.34
CA SER A 237 -4.00 -18.53 -14.91
C SER A 237 -3.94 -17.21 -14.13
N ILE A 238 -5.04 -16.80 -13.49
CA ILE A 238 -5.13 -15.58 -12.70
C ILE A 238 -4.18 -15.61 -11.50
N ILE A 239 -4.02 -16.76 -10.85
CA ILE A 239 -3.10 -16.95 -9.71
C ILE A 239 -1.65 -16.62 -10.09
N VAL A 240 -1.28 -16.90 -11.33
CA VAL A 240 0.07 -16.65 -11.86
C VAL A 240 0.18 -15.24 -12.44
N LEU A 241 -0.85 -14.79 -13.17
CA LEU A 241 -0.87 -13.49 -13.84
C LEU A 241 -0.86 -12.31 -12.85
N ILE A 242 -1.59 -12.39 -11.73
CA ILE A 242 -1.63 -11.33 -10.71
C ILE A 242 -0.21 -11.00 -10.18
N PRO A 243 0.56 -11.96 -9.61
CA PRO A 243 1.89 -11.65 -9.10
C PRO A 243 2.87 -11.27 -10.21
N LEU A 244 2.85 -11.93 -11.37
CA LEU A 244 3.76 -11.59 -12.47
C LEU A 244 3.57 -10.15 -12.97
N THR A 245 2.32 -9.71 -13.15
CA THR A 245 2.01 -8.36 -13.63
C THR A 245 2.25 -7.30 -12.56
N SER A 246 1.80 -7.56 -11.32
CA SER A 246 1.96 -6.62 -10.20
C SER A 246 3.44 -6.41 -9.84
N LEU A 247 4.21 -7.50 -9.72
CA LEU A 247 5.66 -7.42 -9.50
C LEU A 247 6.36 -6.80 -10.70
N GLY A 248 5.90 -7.05 -11.93
CA GLY A 248 6.46 -6.44 -13.14
C GLY A 248 6.39 -4.90 -13.10
N ILE A 249 5.23 -4.36 -12.73
CA ILE A 249 5.01 -2.92 -12.56
C ILE A 249 5.88 -2.37 -11.43
N ILE A 250 5.89 -3.03 -10.26
CA ILE A 250 6.66 -2.59 -9.09
C ILE A 250 8.16 -2.62 -9.38
N PHE A 251 8.68 -3.71 -9.95
CA PHE A 251 10.10 -3.88 -10.22
C PHE A 251 10.57 -2.92 -11.31
N PHE A 252 9.78 -2.69 -12.36
CA PHE A 252 10.13 -1.67 -13.34
C PHE A 252 10.23 -0.29 -12.69
N ASN A 253 9.24 0.11 -11.88
CA ASN A 253 9.29 1.38 -11.15
C ASN A 253 10.51 1.46 -10.20
N ALA A 254 10.80 0.39 -9.47
CA ALA A 254 11.92 0.29 -8.54
C ALA A 254 13.28 0.36 -9.24
N CYS A 255 13.43 -0.28 -10.39
CA CYS A 255 14.67 -0.25 -11.18
C CYS A 255 14.86 1.10 -11.87
N TYR A 256 13.77 1.67 -12.40
CA TYR A 256 13.78 2.97 -13.06
C TYR A 256 14.06 4.13 -12.09
N GLN A 257 13.56 3.99 -10.86
CA GLN A 257 13.65 4.99 -9.79
C GLN A 257 13.06 6.34 -10.23
N ASP A 258 13.85 7.40 -10.12
CA ASP A 258 13.58 8.73 -10.64
C ASP A 258 14.30 8.99 -11.97
N GLY A 259 14.86 8.00 -12.65
CA GLY A 259 15.55 8.20 -13.92
C GLY A 259 16.76 9.14 -13.82
N THR A 260 17.33 9.35 -12.63
CA THR A 260 18.63 10.02 -12.46
C THR A 260 19.78 9.03 -12.39
N VAL A 261 19.51 7.78 -12.01
CA VAL A 261 20.49 6.71 -11.93
C VAL A 261 20.50 5.94 -13.25
N GLU A 262 21.64 5.92 -13.93
CA GLU A 262 21.81 5.11 -15.13
C GLU A 262 21.71 3.61 -14.79
N LEU A 263 20.89 2.90 -15.56
CA LEU A 263 20.79 1.44 -15.49
C LEU A 263 22.09 0.81 -16.02
N LYS A 264 22.88 0.23 -15.11
CA LYS A 264 24.18 -0.39 -15.44
C LYS A 264 24.07 -1.82 -15.98
N TYR A 265 23.00 -2.13 -16.70
CA TYR A 265 22.84 -3.44 -17.33
C TYR A 265 23.66 -3.53 -18.62
N PRO A 266 24.21 -4.71 -18.97
CA PRO A 266 24.70 -4.99 -20.31
C PRO A 266 23.62 -4.73 -21.38
N ALA A 267 24.02 -4.31 -22.58
CA ALA A 267 23.11 -3.91 -23.65
C ALA A 267 22.04 -4.98 -23.99
N TRP A 268 22.42 -6.26 -23.97
CA TRP A 268 21.50 -7.37 -24.25
C TRP A 268 20.41 -7.51 -23.17
N ILE A 269 20.73 -7.30 -21.89
CA ILE A 269 19.74 -7.29 -20.80
C ILE A 269 18.82 -6.07 -20.94
N GLN A 270 19.36 -4.90 -21.29
CA GLN A 270 18.53 -3.71 -21.51
C GLN A 270 17.52 -3.94 -22.64
N PHE A 271 17.97 -4.50 -23.77
CA PHE A 271 17.08 -4.83 -24.88
C PHE A 271 16.01 -5.84 -24.47
N PHE A 272 16.41 -6.90 -23.77
CA PHE A 272 15.50 -7.89 -23.23
C PHE A 272 14.43 -7.28 -22.30
N LEU A 273 14.82 -6.37 -21.41
CA LEU A 273 13.88 -5.66 -20.53
C LEU A 273 12.96 -4.68 -21.28
N ARG A 274 13.40 -4.10 -22.41
CA ARG A 274 12.53 -3.31 -23.29
C ARG A 274 11.44 -4.18 -23.92
N VAL A 275 11.80 -5.36 -24.43
CA VAL A 275 10.83 -6.34 -24.95
C VAL A 275 9.86 -6.76 -23.85
N TYR A 276 10.38 -7.05 -22.65
CA TYR A 276 9.56 -7.44 -21.51
C TYR A 276 8.48 -6.40 -21.15
N ARG A 277 8.75 -5.10 -21.25
CA ARG A 277 7.72 -4.06 -20.96
C ARG A 277 6.50 -4.15 -21.88
N VAL A 278 6.71 -4.50 -23.14
CA VAL A 278 5.62 -4.74 -24.10
C VAL A 278 4.87 -6.01 -23.71
N VAL A 279 5.60 -7.08 -23.37
CA VAL A 279 5.01 -8.34 -22.89
C VAL A 279 4.21 -8.14 -21.60
N LEU A 280 4.68 -7.30 -20.67
CA LEU A 280 4.01 -6.97 -19.42
C LEU A 280 2.63 -6.34 -19.68
N PHE A 281 2.54 -5.41 -20.64
CA PHE A 281 1.25 -4.84 -21.04
C PHE A 281 0.30 -5.91 -21.61
N ILE A 282 0.81 -6.79 -22.49
CA ILE A 282 0.00 -7.87 -23.05
C ILE A 282 -0.47 -8.84 -21.95
N LEU A 283 0.40 -9.21 -21.01
CA LEU A 283 0.04 -10.04 -19.85
C LEU A 283 -1.04 -9.36 -18.98
N PHE A 284 -0.98 -8.04 -18.82
CA PHE A 284 -2.02 -7.30 -18.09
C PHE A 284 -3.36 -7.28 -18.85
N LEU A 285 -3.35 -7.18 -20.17
CA LEU A 285 -4.55 -7.32 -21.00
C LEU A 285 -5.16 -8.72 -20.85
N ILE A 286 -4.33 -9.77 -20.89
CA ILE A 286 -4.78 -11.16 -20.67
C ILE A 286 -5.39 -11.31 -19.27
N LEU A 287 -4.74 -10.77 -18.23
CA LEU A 287 -5.26 -10.77 -16.87
C LEU A 287 -6.62 -10.09 -16.78
N THR A 288 -6.74 -8.90 -17.38
CA THR A 288 -8.00 -8.13 -17.38
C THR A 288 -9.10 -8.90 -18.10
N TYR A 289 -8.82 -9.43 -19.29
CA TYR A 289 -9.77 -10.25 -20.04
C TYR A 289 -10.24 -11.47 -19.23
N LYS A 290 -9.29 -12.19 -18.60
CA LYS A 290 -9.59 -13.37 -17.80
C LYS A 290 -10.48 -13.04 -16.61
N ILE A 291 -10.16 -12.01 -15.84
CA ILE A 291 -10.99 -11.62 -14.69
C ILE A 291 -12.38 -11.18 -15.16
N SER A 292 -12.50 -10.35 -16.20
CA SER A 292 -13.79 -9.90 -16.72
C SER A 292 -14.66 -11.03 -17.28
N ASN A 293 -14.04 -12.10 -17.78
CA ASN A 293 -14.76 -13.25 -18.33
C ASN A 293 -15.16 -14.28 -17.26
N GLU A 294 -14.35 -14.43 -16.20
CA GLU A 294 -14.56 -15.44 -15.15
C GLU A 294 -15.33 -14.89 -13.94
N TYR A 295 -15.34 -13.58 -13.70
CA TYR A 295 -15.93 -12.96 -12.52
C TYR A 295 -16.76 -11.71 -12.86
N SER A 296 -17.75 -11.41 -12.00
CA SER A 296 -18.40 -10.10 -11.98
C SER A 296 -17.49 -9.08 -11.29
N LEU A 297 -17.21 -7.98 -11.98
CA LEU A 297 -16.36 -6.91 -11.49
C LEU A 297 -17.18 -5.87 -10.73
N ASP A 298 -16.82 -5.66 -9.48
CA ASP A 298 -17.19 -4.48 -8.71
C ASP A 298 -16.43 -3.23 -9.20
N SER A 299 -17.01 -2.04 -8.98
CA SER A 299 -16.44 -0.77 -9.43
C SER A 299 -15.01 -0.54 -8.93
N ASN A 300 -14.68 -0.94 -7.70
CA ASN A 300 -13.32 -0.82 -7.16
C ASN A 300 -12.33 -1.72 -7.91
N LEU A 301 -12.72 -2.95 -8.24
CA LEU A 301 -11.87 -3.86 -9.02
C LEU A 301 -11.64 -3.33 -10.44
N CYS A 302 -12.65 -2.72 -11.07
CA CYS A 302 -12.49 -2.03 -12.34
C CYS A 302 -11.43 -0.93 -12.26
N VAL A 303 -11.45 -0.12 -11.20
CA VAL A 303 -10.42 0.92 -10.98
C VAL A 303 -9.03 0.31 -10.84
N TYR A 304 -8.88 -0.78 -10.09
CA TYR A 304 -7.58 -1.43 -9.89
C TYR A 304 -7.01 -2.00 -11.20
N LEU A 305 -7.86 -2.65 -11.99
CA LEU A 305 -7.49 -3.16 -13.32
C LEU A 305 -7.13 -2.02 -14.28
N LEU A 306 -7.93 -0.94 -14.29
CA LEU A 306 -7.64 0.25 -15.10
C LEU A 306 -6.29 0.87 -14.73
N VAL A 307 -6.01 1.03 -13.44
CA VAL A 307 -4.74 1.59 -12.96
C VAL A 307 -3.55 0.72 -13.36
N GLY A 308 -3.66 -0.61 -13.23
CA GLY A 308 -2.59 -1.50 -13.68
C GLY A 308 -2.41 -1.52 -15.20
N LEU A 309 -3.49 -1.40 -15.98
CA LEU A 309 -3.43 -1.18 -17.43
C LEU A 309 -2.72 0.13 -17.78
N LEU A 310 -3.04 1.23 -17.09
CA LEU A 310 -2.42 2.54 -17.33
C LEU A 310 -0.92 2.53 -17.00
N PHE A 311 -0.50 1.88 -15.92
CA PHE A 311 0.93 1.70 -15.63
C PHE A 311 1.62 0.85 -16.71
N SER A 312 1.05 -0.32 -17.03
CA SER A 312 1.68 -1.24 -17.98
C SER A 312 1.74 -0.68 -19.40
N ILE A 313 0.70 0.00 -19.89
CA ILE A 313 0.72 0.66 -21.20
C ILE A 313 1.71 1.83 -21.24
N ASN A 314 1.78 2.65 -20.17
CA ASN A 314 2.75 3.72 -20.08
C ASN A 314 4.18 3.17 -20.18
N TYR A 315 4.46 2.06 -19.49
CA TYR A 315 5.76 1.41 -19.54
C TYR A 315 6.05 0.76 -20.90
N ALA A 316 5.05 0.17 -21.57
CA ALA A 316 5.21 -0.38 -22.91
C ALA A 316 5.51 0.69 -23.96
N ILE A 317 4.77 1.81 -23.95
CA ILE A 317 4.97 2.93 -24.89
C ILE A 317 6.38 3.51 -24.73
N THR A 318 6.82 3.70 -23.49
CA THR A 318 8.12 4.31 -23.17
C THR A 318 9.32 3.41 -23.51
N ALA A 319 9.11 2.12 -23.82
CA ALA A 319 10.18 1.19 -24.19
C ALA A 319 10.93 1.57 -25.47
N TRP A 320 10.29 2.39 -26.31
CA TRP A 320 10.80 2.83 -27.61
C TRP A 320 11.30 4.27 -27.61
N PHE A 321 11.30 4.94 -26.46
CA PHE A 321 11.70 6.34 -26.36
C PHE A 321 13.20 6.51 -26.08
N SER A 322 13.72 7.68 -26.45
CA SER A 322 15.02 8.16 -25.96
C SER A 322 14.95 8.42 -24.44
N ALA A 323 16.06 8.26 -23.71
CA ALA A 323 16.11 8.38 -22.25
C ALA A 323 15.41 9.64 -21.66
N GLU A 324 15.63 10.82 -22.25
CA GLU A 324 14.99 12.07 -21.80
C GLU A 324 13.47 12.07 -21.97
N LYS A 325 12.99 11.57 -23.11
CA LYS A 325 11.56 11.44 -23.39
C LYS A 325 10.94 10.39 -22.46
N GLU A 326 11.60 9.24 -22.30
CA GLU A 326 11.19 8.18 -21.39
C GLU A 326 10.99 8.72 -19.96
N LYS A 327 11.96 9.48 -19.45
CA LYS A 327 11.88 10.11 -18.13
C LYS A 327 10.67 11.01 -17.96
N LYS A 328 10.48 11.93 -18.89
CA LYS A 328 9.32 12.83 -18.86
C LYS A 328 8.00 12.07 -18.89
N TRP A 329 7.88 11.06 -19.76
CA TRP A 329 6.65 10.29 -19.92
C TRP A 329 6.35 9.38 -18.73
N ILE A 330 7.37 8.71 -18.17
CA ILE A 330 7.19 7.90 -16.96
C ILE A 330 6.71 8.76 -15.79
N TYR A 331 7.28 9.95 -15.61
CA TYR A 331 6.85 10.86 -14.55
C TYR A 331 5.39 11.27 -14.71
N ILE A 332 5.01 11.75 -15.90
CA ILE A 332 3.65 12.21 -16.19
C ILE A 332 2.66 11.06 -16.05
N GLY A 333 2.98 9.89 -16.62
CA GLY A 333 2.11 8.72 -16.56
C GLY A 333 1.94 8.20 -15.14
N ASN A 334 3.02 8.10 -14.35
CA ASN A 334 2.91 7.61 -12.97
C ASN A 334 2.12 8.57 -12.07
N ILE A 335 2.37 9.88 -12.19
CA ILE A 335 1.62 10.89 -11.43
C ILE A 335 0.15 10.91 -11.88
N GLY A 336 -0.10 10.90 -13.19
CA GLY A 336 -1.45 10.90 -13.76
C GLY A 336 -2.26 9.69 -13.31
N THR A 337 -1.68 8.50 -13.41
CA THR A 337 -2.31 7.25 -12.95
C THR A 337 -2.57 7.25 -11.44
N ALA A 338 -1.63 7.77 -10.63
CA ALA A 338 -1.81 7.88 -9.18
C ALA A 338 -2.94 8.86 -8.79
N ILE A 339 -3.05 10.00 -9.48
CA ILE A 339 -4.13 10.97 -9.27
C ILE A 339 -5.47 10.35 -9.69
N LEU A 340 -5.52 9.69 -10.85
CA LEU A 340 -6.71 8.97 -11.31
C LEU A 340 -7.14 7.92 -10.30
N PHE A 341 -6.21 7.15 -9.74
CA PHE A 341 -6.51 6.17 -8.69
C PHE A 341 -7.14 6.82 -7.46
N ILE A 342 -6.55 7.90 -6.93
CA ILE A 342 -7.10 8.63 -5.77
C ILE A 342 -8.50 9.14 -6.07
N ILE A 343 -8.70 9.80 -7.21
CA ILE A 343 -9.99 10.40 -7.57
C ILE A 343 -11.05 9.31 -7.77
N SER A 344 -10.73 8.28 -8.54
CA SER A 344 -11.69 7.20 -8.83
C SER A 344 -12.08 6.43 -7.58
N VAL A 345 -11.12 6.00 -6.76
CA VAL A 345 -11.43 5.30 -5.49
C VAL A 345 -12.25 6.18 -4.57
N PHE A 346 -11.92 7.47 -4.47
CA PHE A 346 -12.74 8.39 -3.67
C PHE A 346 -14.17 8.47 -4.21
N LEU A 347 -14.36 8.80 -5.49
CA LEU A 347 -15.66 9.00 -6.13
C LEU A 347 -16.56 7.76 -6.06
N PHE A 348 -16.03 6.57 -6.36
CA PHE A 348 -16.80 5.33 -6.36
C PHE A 348 -17.22 4.85 -4.96
N ASN A 349 -16.58 5.37 -3.91
CA ASN A 349 -16.91 5.03 -2.53
C ASN A 349 -17.50 6.25 -1.77
N ILE A 350 -17.96 7.29 -2.48
CA ILE A 350 -18.67 8.40 -1.82
C ILE A 350 -20.02 7.89 -1.33
N PRO A 351 -20.31 8.04 -0.03
CA PRO A 351 -21.53 7.49 0.58
C PRO A 351 -22.84 8.06 0.02
N TYR A 352 -22.78 9.27 -0.52
CA TYR A 352 -23.93 10.02 -1.03
C TYR A 352 -24.10 9.94 -2.56
N LEU A 353 -23.22 9.20 -3.25
CA LEU A 353 -23.27 8.99 -4.71
C LEU A 353 -22.88 7.53 -5.04
N PRO A 354 -23.72 6.53 -4.70
CA PRO A 354 -23.42 5.13 -4.98
C PRO A 354 -23.44 4.89 -6.49
N LEU A 355 -22.25 4.88 -7.10
CA LEU A 355 -22.04 4.50 -8.49
C LEU A 355 -21.81 2.98 -8.53
N ASP A 356 -22.89 2.23 -8.31
CA ASP A 356 -22.87 0.78 -8.37
C ASP A 356 -23.12 0.35 -9.82
N PHE A 357 -22.07 -0.17 -10.46
CA PHE A 357 -22.22 -0.90 -11.71
C PHE A 357 -21.37 -2.17 -11.64
N THR A 358 -21.91 -3.25 -12.18
CA THR A 358 -21.21 -4.52 -12.33
C THR A 358 -20.87 -4.72 -13.81
N LEU A 359 -19.61 -5.03 -14.10
CA LEU A 359 -19.16 -5.41 -15.46
C LEU A 359 -18.77 -6.89 -15.46
N GLY A 360 -19.31 -7.69 -16.38
CA GLY A 360 -18.98 -9.11 -16.51
C GLY A 360 -20.19 -9.99 -16.84
N VAL A 361 -19.95 -11.26 -17.17
CA VAL A 361 -21.02 -12.24 -17.44
C VAL A 361 -21.78 -12.54 -16.14
N ASN A 362 -23.11 -12.71 -16.23
CA ASN A 362 -24.03 -13.02 -15.12
C ASN A 362 -23.72 -14.37 -14.42
N HIS A 363 -22.59 -14.45 -13.72
CA HIS A 363 -22.31 -15.50 -12.75
C HIS A 363 -22.47 -14.91 -11.33
N PRO A 364 -23.01 -15.70 -10.38
CA PRO A 364 -23.32 -15.22 -9.04
C PRO A 364 -22.10 -14.59 -8.37
N PRO A 365 -22.30 -13.65 -7.44
CA PRO A 365 -21.23 -12.89 -6.81
C PRO A 365 -20.28 -13.85 -6.11
N VAL A 366 -19.03 -13.85 -6.56
CA VAL A 366 -17.81 -14.28 -5.89
C VAL A 366 -18.06 -15.27 -4.75
N GLU A 367 -18.13 -16.57 -5.06
CA GLU A 367 -17.62 -17.54 -4.08
C GLU A 367 -16.20 -17.08 -3.72
N PRO A 368 -15.87 -17.00 -2.42
CA PRO A 368 -14.77 -16.18 -1.97
C PRO A 368 -13.49 -16.66 -2.63
N ILE A 369 -12.65 -15.70 -3.02
CA ILE A 369 -11.24 -15.86 -3.41
C ILE A 369 -10.46 -16.79 -2.45
N LEU A 370 -11.00 -17.09 -1.26
CA LEU A 370 -10.54 -18.13 -0.33
C LEU A 370 -10.63 -19.57 -0.86
N SER A 371 -11.55 -19.91 -1.76
CA SER A 371 -11.60 -21.25 -2.39
C SER A 371 -10.42 -21.48 -3.34
N VAL A 372 -9.85 -20.40 -3.88
CA VAL A 372 -8.63 -20.39 -4.71
C VAL A 372 -7.38 -20.70 -3.87
N PHE A 373 -7.42 -20.49 -2.55
CA PHE A 373 -6.34 -20.86 -1.62
C PHE A 373 -6.46 -22.28 -1.04
N GLY A 374 -7.34 -23.13 -1.59
CA GLY A 374 -7.25 -24.57 -1.40
C GLY A 374 -7.62 -25.11 -0.01
N VAL A 375 -8.44 -24.39 0.78
CA VAL A 375 -9.07 -25.00 1.96
C VAL A 375 -10.37 -25.67 1.52
N ARG A 376 -10.25 -26.85 0.92
CA ARG A 376 -11.37 -27.80 0.92
C ARG A 376 -11.44 -28.39 2.33
N ASN A 377 -12.55 -28.18 3.02
CA ASN A 377 -12.92 -29.01 4.15
C ASN A 377 -12.92 -30.47 3.67
N SER A 378 -12.15 -31.29 4.36
CA SER A 378 -12.21 -32.75 4.33
C SER A 378 -13.62 -33.26 4.61
#